data_AF-A0A6A4RI89-F1
#
_entry.id   AF-A0A6A4RI89-F1
#
_cell.length_a   1.000
_cell.length_b   1.000
_cell.length_c   1.000
_cell.angle_alpha   90.00
_cell.angle_beta   90.00
_cell.angle_gamma   90.00
#
_symmetry.space_group_name_H-M   'P 1'
#
loop_
_entity.id
_entity.type
_entity.pdbx_description
1 polymer ?
#
loop_
_entity_poly.entity_id
_entity_poly.type
_entity_poly.pdbx_seq_one_letter_code
_entity_poly.pdbx_strand_id
1 'polypeptide(L)'
;MRGYYPKGGGEVSVTVNPLKQLQPVTMIERGNITKIHGRAHVAGVLPYKLAKDMSAAAVRTIRKEIKDLYINIQALQEKDKACGSGNGIIIIAESSTGCLFAGSALGKKGEEVNQQGAATLSST
;
A
#
# COMPACT_ATOMS: atom_id res chain seq x y z
N MET A 1 -2.24 -12.02 12.94
CA MET A 1 -0.84 -11.51 12.94
C MET A 1 -0.32 -11.50 11.50
N ARG A 2 0.66 -10.65 11.14
CA ARG A 2 1.30 -10.75 9.82
C ARG A 2 2.40 -11.82 9.82
N GLY A 3 2.66 -12.43 8.66
CA GLY A 3 3.77 -13.36 8.47
C GLY A 3 4.58 -12.95 7.26
N TYR A 4 5.89 -12.71 7.46
CA TYR A 4 6.79 -12.34 6.37
C TYR A 4 7.61 -13.55 5.93
N TYR A 5 7.81 -13.67 4.62
CA TYR A 5 8.71 -14.67 4.03
C TYR A 5 10.14 -14.50 4.61
N PRO A 6 10.89 -15.59 4.87
CA PRO A 6 10.54 -16.99 4.63
C PRO A 6 9.78 -17.66 5.77
N LYS A 7 9.74 -17.05 6.97
CA LYS A 7 9.16 -17.68 8.17
C LYS A 7 7.64 -17.86 8.08
N GLY A 8 6.95 -16.94 7.40
CA GLY A 8 5.50 -16.99 7.28
C GLY A 8 4.80 -16.85 8.64
N GLY A 9 3.74 -17.65 8.88
CA GLY A 9 3.02 -17.65 10.16
C GLY A 9 2.02 -16.50 10.32
N GLY A 10 1.58 -15.90 9.21
CA GLY A 10 0.51 -14.92 9.22
C GLY A 10 -0.85 -15.60 9.42
N GLU A 11 -1.74 -14.92 10.12
CA GLU A 11 -3.12 -15.36 10.35
C GLU A 11 -4.07 -14.25 9.95
N VAL A 12 -5.05 -14.61 9.13
CA VAL A 12 -6.13 -13.73 8.66
C VAL A 12 -7.45 -14.43 8.96
N SER A 13 -8.31 -13.76 9.70
CA SER A 13 -9.70 -14.17 9.89
C SER A 13 -10.59 -13.28 9.03
N VAL A 14 -11.44 -13.88 8.20
CA VAL A 14 -12.33 -13.16 7.29
C VAL A 14 -13.77 -13.56 7.60
N THR A 15 -14.59 -12.57 7.95
CA THR A 15 -16.03 -12.73 8.12
C THR A 15 -16.72 -11.99 6.99
N VAL A 16 -17.57 -12.68 6.23
CA VAL A 16 -18.34 -12.09 5.13
C VAL A 16 -19.82 -12.33 5.39
N ASN A 17 -20.63 -11.30 5.18
CA ASN A 17 -22.09 -11.42 5.16
C ASN A 17 -22.53 -11.70 3.72
N PRO A 18 -22.98 -12.91 3.38
CA PRO A 18 -23.35 -13.24 2.01
C PRO A 18 -24.59 -12.45 1.58
N LEU A 19 -24.52 -11.87 0.37
CA LEU A 19 -25.65 -11.20 -0.26
C LEU A 19 -26.51 -12.24 -0.98
N LYS A 20 -27.84 -12.07 -0.92
CA LYS A 20 -28.78 -12.95 -1.64
C LYS A 20 -28.70 -12.78 -3.17
N GLN A 21 -28.35 -11.57 -3.63
CA GLN A 21 -28.22 -11.24 -5.04
C GLN A 21 -27.22 -10.09 -5.22
N LEU A 22 -26.37 -10.18 -6.24
CA LEU A 22 -25.46 -9.10 -6.63
C LEU A 22 -26.21 -8.08 -7.50
N GLN A 23 -26.01 -6.79 -7.23
CA GLN A 23 -26.51 -5.71 -8.08
C GLN A 23 -25.43 -5.37 -9.12
N PRO A 24 -25.79 -5.22 -10.40
CA PRO A 24 -24.84 -4.77 -11.41
C PRO A 24 -24.40 -3.33 -11.11
N VAL A 25 -23.15 -3.03 -11.40
CA VAL A 25 -22.59 -1.68 -11.33
C VAL A 25 -22.23 -1.21 -12.73
N THR A 26 -22.62 0.02 -13.07
CA THR A 26 -22.26 0.67 -14.34
C THR A 26 -21.14 1.64 -14.07
N MET A 27 -19.91 1.27 -14.48
CA MET A 27 -18.70 2.05 -14.27
C MET A 27 -17.99 2.25 -15.61
N ILE A 28 -18.51 3.16 -16.43
CA ILE A 28 -18.05 3.41 -17.80
C ILE A 28 -16.95 4.48 -17.82
N GLU A 29 -16.94 5.37 -16.83
CA GLU A 29 -16.00 6.48 -16.73
C GLU A 29 -15.02 6.29 -15.59
N ARG A 30 -13.72 6.41 -15.91
CA ARG A 30 -12.64 6.37 -14.91
C ARG A 30 -12.69 7.54 -13.93
N GLY A 31 -13.16 8.71 -14.37
CA GLY A 31 -13.08 9.95 -13.61
C GLY A 31 -11.65 10.47 -13.44
N ASN A 32 -11.51 11.53 -12.63
CA ASN A 32 -10.22 12.10 -12.25
C ASN A 32 -9.80 11.61 -10.87
N ILE A 33 -8.51 11.43 -10.63
CA ILE A 33 -8.01 11.07 -9.30
C ILE A 33 -8.22 12.26 -8.36
N THR A 34 -8.95 12.04 -7.26
CA THR A 34 -9.30 13.06 -6.26
C THR A 34 -8.48 12.93 -4.98
N LYS A 35 -7.96 11.73 -4.70
CA LYS A 35 -7.21 11.46 -3.47
C LYS A 35 -6.24 10.31 -3.65
N ILE A 36 -5.04 10.43 -3.06
CA ILE A 36 -4.14 9.29 -2.88
C ILE A 36 -3.90 9.07 -1.40
N HIS A 37 -4.02 7.83 -0.97
CA HIS A 37 -3.74 7.44 0.39
C HIS A 37 -3.10 6.06 0.45
N GLY A 38 -2.46 5.73 1.56
CA GLY A 38 -1.74 4.46 1.63
C GLY A 38 -1.08 4.21 2.96
N ARG A 39 -0.35 3.10 3.03
CA ARG A 39 0.37 2.66 4.22
C ARG A 39 1.71 2.07 3.82
N ALA A 40 2.79 2.63 4.35
CA ALA A 40 4.12 2.06 4.35
C ALA A 40 4.35 1.41 5.72
N HIS A 41 4.75 0.16 5.76
CA HIS A 41 4.86 -0.59 7.01
C HIS A 41 6.18 -1.35 7.08
N VAL A 42 6.70 -1.47 8.30
CA VAL A 42 7.88 -2.28 8.62
C VAL A 42 7.59 -3.12 9.85
N ALA A 43 8.13 -4.34 9.89
CA ALA A 43 7.88 -5.30 10.94
C ALA A 43 9.16 -6.04 11.37
N GLY A 44 9.13 -6.57 12.59
CA GLY A 44 10.26 -7.25 13.21
C GLY A 44 11.41 -6.29 13.55
N VAL A 45 12.64 -6.65 13.16
CA VAL A 45 13.86 -5.90 13.53
C VAL A 45 14.13 -4.66 12.67
N LEU A 46 13.28 -4.38 11.68
CA LEU A 46 13.50 -3.27 10.75
C LEU A 46 13.20 -1.90 11.41
N PRO A 47 14.05 -0.88 11.15
CA PRO A 47 13.90 0.43 11.76
C PRO A 47 12.69 1.17 11.20
N TYR A 48 11.98 1.91 12.05
CA TYR A 48 10.84 2.74 11.64
C TYR A 48 11.19 3.77 10.55
N LYS A 49 12.44 4.22 10.54
CA LYS A 49 12.97 5.12 9.50
C LYS A 49 12.75 4.57 8.08
N LEU A 50 12.85 3.26 7.89
CA LEU A 50 12.60 2.62 6.60
C LEU A 50 11.16 2.86 6.10
N ALA A 51 10.16 2.78 6.98
CA ALA A 51 8.76 3.08 6.62
C ALA A 51 8.57 4.54 6.21
N LYS A 52 9.24 5.47 6.92
CA LYS A 52 9.22 6.90 6.60
C LYS A 52 9.86 7.16 5.24
N ASP A 53 11.04 6.58 4.99
CA ASP A 53 11.76 6.76 3.74
C ASP A 53 10.97 6.21 2.55
N MET A 54 10.34 5.02 2.69
CA MET A 54 9.41 4.47 1.68
C MET A 54 8.25 5.42 1.39
N SER A 55 7.59 5.93 2.44
CA SER A 55 6.46 6.85 2.28
C SER A 55 6.88 8.15 1.60
N ALA A 56 8.04 8.70 1.96
CA ALA A 56 8.57 9.93 1.38
C ALA A 56 8.97 9.72 -0.09
N ALA A 57 9.59 8.58 -0.42
CA ALA A 57 9.94 8.23 -1.78
C ALA A 57 8.68 8.12 -2.67
N ALA A 58 7.65 7.42 -2.19
CA ALA A 58 6.37 7.33 -2.90
C ALA A 58 5.73 8.70 -3.12
N VAL A 59 5.62 9.55 -2.09
CA VAL A 59 5.07 10.91 -2.21
C VAL A 59 5.86 11.73 -3.23
N ARG A 60 7.20 11.66 -3.20
CA ARG A 60 8.06 12.37 -4.15
C ARG A 60 7.83 11.92 -5.59
N THR A 61 7.68 10.61 -5.83
CA THR A 61 7.42 10.07 -7.16
C THR A 61 6.03 10.49 -7.66
N ILE A 62 5.00 10.37 -6.82
CA ILE A 62 3.65 10.81 -7.18
C ILE A 62 3.61 12.30 -7.51
N ARG A 63 4.30 13.14 -6.73
CA ARG A 63 4.33 14.60 -6.94
C ARG A 63 5.01 15.03 -8.25
N LYS A 64 5.82 14.18 -8.87
CA LYS A 64 6.39 14.47 -10.20
C LYS A 64 5.31 14.45 -11.29
N GLU A 65 4.36 13.53 -11.15
CA GLU A 65 3.28 13.32 -12.12
C GLU A 65 2.01 14.13 -11.76
N ILE A 66 1.71 14.29 -10.46
CA ILE A 66 0.49 14.93 -9.95
C ILE A 66 0.84 15.97 -8.89
N LYS A 67 0.76 17.26 -9.24
CA LYS A 67 1.25 18.36 -8.40
C LYS A 67 0.29 18.77 -7.28
N ASP A 68 -1.01 18.82 -7.57
CA ASP A 68 -2.02 19.43 -6.69
C ASP A 68 -3.05 18.42 -6.19
N LEU A 69 -2.57 17.35 -5.56
CA LEU A 69 -3.43 16.32 -4.98
C LEU A 69 -3.10 16.08 -3.52
N TYR A 70 -4.15 15.83 -2.72
CA TYR A 70 -3.98 15.38 -1.36
C TYR A 70 -3.43 13.95 -1.34
N ILE A 71 -2.22 13.79 -0.78
CA ILE A 71 -1.51 12.51 -0.65
C ILE A 71 -1.26 12.23 0.83
N ASN A 72 -1.76 11.10 1.33
CA ASN A 72 -1.53 10.67 2.72
C ASN A 72 -1.08 9.20 2.81
N ILE A 73 0.22 8.98 2.90
CA ILE A 73 0.82 7.65 3.08
C ILE A 73 1.35 7.54 4.51
N GLN A 74 0.70 6.70 5.31
CA GLN A 74 1.07 6.54 6.73
C GLN A 74 2.24 5.57 6.88
N ALA A 75 3.28 5.97 7.60
CA ALA A 75 4.36 5.08 8.02
C ALA A 75 3.97 4.36 9.32
N LEU A 76 4.10 3.03 9.34
CA LEU A 76 3.71 2.17 10.46
C LEU A 76 4.85 1.24 10.86
N GLN A 77 4.99 0.98 12.16
CA GLN A 77 5.91 -0.04 12.69
C GLN A 77 5.12 -1.10 13.47
N GLU A 78 5.24 -2.35 13.04
CA GLU A 78 4.54 -3.50 13.61
C GLU A 78 5.55 -4.46 14.26
N LYS A 79 6.23 -4.01 15.34
CA LYS A 79 7.29 -4.79 16.02
C LYS A 79 6.81 -6.15 16.51
N ASP A 80 5.71 -6.18 17.26
CA ASP A 80 5.22 -7.37 17.97
C ASP A 80 4.02 -8.04 17.27
N LYS A 81 3.62 -7.53 16.10
CA LYS A 81 2.43 -8.00 15.36
C LYS A 81 2.77 -8.83 14.13
N ALA A 82 4.00 -9.32 14.05
CA ALA A 82 4.49 -10.08 12.91
C ALA A 82 5.41 -11.24 13.28
N CYS A 83 5.28 -12.36 12.59
CA CYS A 83 6.29 -13.40 12.54
C CYS A 83 7.25 -13.11 11.37
N GLY A 84 8.54 -13.01 11.69
CA GLY A 84 9.58 -12.62 10.74
C GLY A 84 9.83 -11.12 10.67
N SER A 85 10.63 -10.68 9.71
CA SER A 85 10.94 -9.27 9.48
C SER A 85 10.73 -8.95 8.02
N GLY A 86 10.10 -7.82 7.75
CA GLY A 86 9.75 -7.42 6.40
C GLY A 86 9.15 -6.04 6.35
N ASN A 87 9.08 -5.51 5.15
CA ASN A 87 8.55 -4.18 4.89
C ASN A 87 7.72 -4.21 3.61
N GLY A 88 6.88 -3.20 3.45
CA GLY A 88 6.13 -3.01 2.24
C GLY A 88 5.34 -1.72 2.25
N ILE A 89 4.77 -1.41 1.11
CA ILE A 89 3.96 -0.22 0.91
C ILE A 89 2.74 -0.58 0.06
N ILE A 90 1.60 0.03 0.39
CA ILE A 90 0.36 -0.04 -0.37
C ILE A 90 -0.09 1.39 -0.61
N ILE A 91 -0.41 1.71 -1.86
CA ILE A 91 -0.90 3.02 -2.29
C ILE A 91 -2.23 2.81 -2.99
N ILE A 92 -3.21 3.66 -2.68
CA ILE A 92 -4.56 3.63 -3.19
C ILE A 92 -4.87 5.02 -3.75
N ALA A 93 -5.26 5.08 -5.03
CA ALA A 93 -5.77 6.27 -5.69
C ALA A 93 -7.28 6.13 -5.88
N GLU A 94 -8.03 7.12 -5.42
CA GLU A 94 -9.48 7.20 -5.51
C GLU A 94 -9.87 8.20 -6.59
N SER A 95 -10.81 7.82 -7.46
CA SER A 95 -11.35 8.69 -8.49
C SER A 95 -12.65 9.36 -8.09
N SER A 96 -13.02 10.43 -8.81
CA SER A 96 -14.29 11.13 -8.66
C SER A 96 -15.53 10.26 -8.93
N THR A 97 -15.37 9.14 -9.63
CA THR A 97 -16.44 8.17 -9.92
C THR A 97 -16.48 7.01 -8.93
N GLY A 98 -15.62 7.02 -7.90
CA GLY A 98 -15.52 5.95 -6.90
C GLY A 98 -14.63 4.78 -7.33
N CYS A 99 -13.88 4.91 -8.43
CA CYS A 99 -12.91 3.88 -8.82
C CYS A 99 -11.72 3.90 -7.86
N LEU A 100 -11.26 2.71 -7.44
CA LEU A 100 -10.07 2.55 -6.61
C LEU A 100 -8.97 1.84 -7.40
N PHE A 101 -7.82 2.49 -7.53
CA PHE A 101 -6.62 1.92 -8.12
C PHE A 101 -5.60 1.68 -7.01
N ALA A 102 -5.12 0.45 -6.87
CA ALA A 102 -4.20 0.11 -5.80
C ALA A 102 -2.93 -0.52 -6.36
N GLY A 103 -1.79 0.00 -5.91
CA GLY A 103 -0.47 -0.60 -6.13
C GLY A 103 0.12 -1.05 -4.80
N SER A 104 0.84 -2.17 -4.80
CA SER A 104 1.59 -2.62 -3.63
C SER A 104 2.98 -3.13 -4.01
N ALA A 105 3.96 -2.88 -3.15
CA ALA A 105 5.27 -3.49 -3.25
C ALA A 105 5.72 -4.02 -1.88
N LEU A 106 6.43 -5.14 -1.91
CA LEU A 106 7.06 -5.76 -0.75
C LEU A 106 8.56 -5.60 -0.86
N GLY A 107 9.23 -5.32 0.26
CA GLY A 107 10.66 -5.13 0.22
C GLY A 107 11.44 -6.45 0.18
N LYS A 108 12.39 -6.53 -0.74
CA LYS A 108 13.34 -7.64 -0.83
C LYS A 108 14.67 -7.30 -0.17
N LYS A 109 15.36 -8.34 0.31
CA LYS A 109 16.70 -8.19 0.91
C LYS A 109 17.67 -7.67 -0.17
N GLY A 110 18.28 -6.51 0.07
CA GLY A 110 19.23 -5.88 -0.84
C GLY A 110 18.63 -4.89 -1.85
N GLU A 111 17.32 -4.68 -1.83
CA GLU A 111 16.66 -3.72 -2.71
C GLU A 111 16.57 -2.34 -2.05
N GLU A 112 16.84 -1.29 -2.82
CA GLU A 112 16.79 0.08 -2.30
C GLU A 112 15.34 0.53 -2.07
N VAL A 113 15.16 1.24 -0.95
CA VAL A 113 13.87 1.79 -0.50
C VAL A 113 13.18 2.65 -1.56
N ASN A 114 13.98 3.39 -2.34
CA ASN A 114 13.48 4.25 -3.41
C ASN A 114 12.89 3.45 -4.57
N GLN A 115 13.44 2.27 -4.85
CA GLN A 115 12.95 1.38 -5.91
C GLN A 115 11.61 0.75 -5.51
N GLN A 116 11.41 0.38 -4.24
CA GLN A 116 10.13 -0.13 -3.74
C GLN A 116 8.99 0.90 -3.83
N GLY A 117 9.27 2.16 -3.43
CA GLY A 117 8.30 3.25 -3.53
C GLY A 117 7.88 3.52 -4.99
N ALA A 118 8.83 3.45 -5.92
CA ALA A 118 8.56 3.63 -7.35
C ALA A 118 7.88 2.42 -8.00
N ALA A 119 8.28 1.18 -7.67
CA ALA A 119 7.74 -0.05 -8.24
C ALA A 119 6.24 -0.24 -7.94
N THR A 120 5.79 0.32 -6.81
CA THR A 120 4.36 0.35 -6.44
C THR A 120 3.52 1.12 -7.47
N LEU A 121 4.10 2.12 -8.13
CA LEU A 121 3.43 3.01 -9.08
C LEU A 121 3.50 2.52 -10.52
N SER A 122 4.38 1.56 -10.84
CA SER A 122 4.52 0.96 -12.18
C SER A 122 3.71 -0.32 -12.38
N SER A 123 3.03 -0.81 -11.33
CA SER A 123 2.33 -2.10 -11.34
C SER A 123 0.83 -1.98 -11.68
N THR A 124 0.39 -0.83 -12.21
CA THR A 124 -1.01 -0.55 -12.62
C THR A 124 -1.01 0.05 -14.01
#